data_AF-A0A7S1J303-F1
#
_entry.id   AF-A0A7S1J303-F1
#
_cell.length_a   1.000
_cell.length_b   1.000
_cell.length_c   1.000
_cell.angle_alpha   90.00
_cell.angle_beta   90.00
_cell.angle_gamma   90.00
#
_symmetry.space_group_name_H-M   'P 1'
#
loop_
_entity.id
_entity.type
_entity.pdbx_description
1 polymer ?
#
loop_
_entity_poly.entity_id
_entity_poly.type
_entity_poly.pdbx_seq_one_letter_code
_entity_poly.pdbx_strand_id
1 'polypeptide(L)'
;WPGGICGRNTGYDRQMYSGFFADCFTDAEVIAIVDNDSLFTTVPTPGSLFSEDGRPVVIGKQSLYNIGKLAGRWAHATEVALGLPQVADFMFNFPILIKRNVFGAVRRHISQQLNTTFDEAFRIIAKDPDSYCQINIILNYAWHFHRDEYKWHLSSMPGSKGPMINGTYNVPAPRVAQHARGLYRSQIQNYVRTGYCHACVASGNCINATAQALMPTLNQWRHVVLLNWDHTGHVWDEARWMGKTGSA
;
A
#
# COMPACT_ATOMS: atom_id res chain seq x y z
N TRP A 1 19.22 -0.49 -17.52
CA TRP A 1 19.23 -1.87 -17.02
C TRP A 1 19.85 -2.79 -18.07
N PRO A 2 21.14 -3.13 -17.97
CA PRO A 2 21.78 -4.06 -18.89
C PRO A 2 21.58 -5.50 -18.40
N GLY A 3 21.09 -6.37 -19.29
CA GLY A 3 20.94 -7.80 -19.04
C GLY A 3 19.49 -8.25 -19.03
N GLY A 4 18.94 -8.50 -20.22
CA GLY A 4 17.55 -8.92 -20.42
C GLY A 4 17.21 -10.21 -19.69
N ILE A 5 16.13 -10.16 -18.92
CA ILE A 5 15.41 -11.33 -18.43
C ILE A 5 14.13 -11.42 -19.25
N CYS A 6 14.05 -12.52 -20.00
CA CYS A 6 12.98 -12.88 -20.91
C CYS A 6 11.67 -13.10 -20.13
N GLY A 7 10.60 -12.46 -20.61
CA GLY A 7 9.27 -12.52 -20.02
C GLY A 7 8.51 -11.21 -20.24
N ARG A 8 8.28 -10.83 -21.51
CA ARG A 8 7.30 -9.78 -21.83
C ARG A 8 5.91 -10.31 -21.46
N ASN A 9 5.45 -10.04 -20.25
CA ASN A 9 4.04 -10.00 -19.90
C ASN A 9 3.74 -8.67 -19.20
N THR A 10 2.50 -8.24 -19.40
CA THR A 10 1.91 -6.90 -19.30
C THR A 10 2.13 -6.18 -17.98
N GLY A 11 1.91 -4.86 -18.00
CA GLY A 11 2.36 -3.92 -16.95
C GLY A 11 1.97 -4.23 -15.49
N TYR A 12 0.96 -5.07 -15.23
CA TYR A 12 0.62 -5.54 -13.89
C TYR A 12 1.78 -6.30 -13.23
N ASP A 13 2.39 -7.30 -13.89
CA ASP A 13 3.46 -8.10 -13.28
C ASP A 13 4.67 -7.24 -12.95
N ARG A 14 4.99 -6.31 -13.86
CA ARG A 14 6.07 -5.34 -13.66
C ARG A 14 5.78 -4.41 -12.49
N GLN A 15 4.53 -3.94 -12.35
CA GLN A 15 4.08 -3.14 -11.23
C GLN A 15 4.23 -3.91 -9.92
N MET A 16 3.75 -5.15 -9.86
CA MET A 16 3.83 -5.98 -8.66
C MET A 16 5.29 -6.28 -8.27
N TYR A 17 6.11 -6.71 -9.22
CA TYR A 17 7.54 -7.00 -8.99
C TYR A 17 8.29 -5.79 -8.48
N SER A 18 8.16 -4.66 -9.17
CA SER A 18 8.88 -3.44 -8.84
C SER A 18 8.44 -2.85 -7.50
N GLY A 19 7.17 -3.04 -7.12
CA GLY A 19 6.65 -2.63 -5.81
C GLY A 19 7.34 -3.33 -4.63
N PHE A 20 7.91 -4.53 -4.84
CA PHE A 20 8.76 -5.16 -3.81
C PHE A 20 10.07 -4.41 -3.58
N PHE A 21 10.53 -3.56 -4.49
CA PHE A 21 11.80 -2.82 -4.40
C PHE A 21 11.60 -1.33 -4.09
N ALA A 22 10.45 -0.96 -3.53
CA ALA A 22 10.16 0.43 -3.14
C ALA A 22 11.25 1.05 -2.25
N ASP A 23 11.88 0.23 -1.40
CA ASP A 23 13.00 0.59 -0.52
C ASP A 23 14.30 1.01 -1.24
N CYS A 24 14.43 0.69 -2.52
CA CYS A 24 15.59 1.08 -3.34
C CYS A 24 15.46 2.51 -3.91
N PHE A 25 14.29 3.14 -3.80
CA PHE A 25 14.01 4.47 -4.36
C PHE A 25 14.03 5.59 -3.30
N THR A 26 14.22 5.24 -2.02
CA THR A 26 14.21 6.22 -0.92
C THR A 26 14.97 5.71 0.30
N ASP A 27 15.52 6.64 1.08
CA ASP A 27 16.10 6.38 2.40
C ASP A 27 15.15 6.68 3.56
N ALA A 28 13.88 7.02 3.27
CA ALA A 28 12.83 7.21 4.27
C ALA A 28 12.61 5.97 5.13
N GLU A 29 12.29 6.16 6.42
CA GLU A 29 12.04 5.05 7.34
C GLU A 29 10.72 4.32 7.00
N VAL A 30 9.71 5.08 6.57
CA VAL A 30 8.39 4.57 6.19
C VAL A 30 8.09 5.00 4.76
N ILE A 31 7.57 4.08 3.97
CA ILE A 31 7.19 4.32 2.57
C ILE A 31 5.66 4.30 2.51
N ALA A 32 5.10 5.38 1.98
CA ALA A 32 3.68 5.51 1.72
C ALA A 32 3.41 5.13 0.26
N ILE A 33 2.56 4.13 0.02
CA ILE A 33 2.19 3.69 -1.33
C ILE A 33 0.75 4.08 -1.61
N VAL A 34 0.50 4.65 -2.79
CA VAL A 34 -0.83 4.99 -3.29
C VAL A 34 -0.94 4.51 -4.74
N ASP A 35 -2.03 3.83 -5.07
CA ASP A 35 -2.32 3.49 -6.45
C ASP A 35 -2.85 4.71 -7.19
N ASN A 36 -2.48 4.86 -8.46
CA ASN A 36 -2.86 6.00 -9.29
C ASN A 36 -4.39 6.12 -9.52
N ASP A 37 -5.14 5.06 -9.28
CA ASP A 37 -6.60 5.03 -9.32
C ASP A 37 -7.24 5.32 -7.95
N SER A 38 -6.48 5.79 -6.97
CA SER A 38 -6.97 6.19 -5.65
C SER A 38 -7.39 7.65 -5.60
N LEU A 39 -8.47 7.92 -4.85
CA LEU A 39 -8.95 9.27 -4.55
C LEU A 39 -8.84 9.54 -3.06
N PHE A 40 -8.17 10.64 -2.71
CA PHE A 40 -8.17 11.16 -1.34
C PHE A 40 -9.55 11.72 -1.00
N THR A 41 -10.21 11.07 -0.05
CA THR A 41 -11.53 11.46 0.44
C THR A 41 -11.43 12.40 1.63
N THR A 42 -10.28 12.44 2.31
CA THR A 42 -9.96 13.40 3.37
C THR A 42 -8.49 13.82 3.33
N VAL A 43 -8.20 14.96 3.98
CA VAL A 43 -6.82 15.43 4.15
C VAL A 43 -6.11 14.50 5.15
N PRO A 44 -4.99 13.85 4.77
CA PRO A 44 -4.21 13.05 5.71
C PRO A 44 -3.65 13.92 6.84
N THR A 45 -3.73 13.42 8.06
CA THR A 45 -3.15 14.01 9.27
C THR A 45 -2.24 13.00 9.97
N PRO A 46 -1.30 13.43 10.85
CA PRO A 46 -0.49 12.52 11.67
C PRO A 46 -1.31 11.42 12.34
N GLY A 47 -2.36 11.79 13.06
CA GLY A 47 -3.22 10.82 13.76
C GLY A 47 -4.04 9.90 12.85
N SER A 48 -4.16 10.20 11.56
CA SER A 48 -4.80 9.29 10.58
C SER A 48 -3.84 8.28 9.96
N LEU A 49 -2.53 8.54 10.05
CA LEU A 49 -1.47 7.76 9.41
C LEU A 49 -0.61 6.99 10.43
N PHE A 50 -0.46 7.53 11.64
CA PHE A 50 0.32 6.95 12.72
C PHE A 50 -0.50 6.95 14.00
N SER A 51 -0.29 5.92 14.83
CA SER A 51 -0.82 5.91 16.19
C SER A 51 -0.07 6.92 17.07
N GLU A 52 -0.63 7.19 18.25
CA GLU A 52 -0.03 8.11 19.23
C GLU A 52 1.39 7.73 19.63
N ASP A 53 1.73 6.44 19.59
CA ASP A 53 3.08 5.91 19.85
C ASP A 53 4.01 5.91 18.62
N GLY A 54 3.59 6.53 17.51
CA GLY A 54 4.40 6.72 16.31
C GLY A 54 4.45 5.50 15.38
N ARG A 55 3.67 4.45 15.61
CA ARG A 55 3.62 3.29 14.70
C ARG A 55 2.74 3.56 13.48
N PRO A 56 3.12 3.09 12.27
CA PRO A 56 2.27 3.23 11.10
C PRO A 56 0.93 2.50 11.28
N VAL A 57 -0.16 3.17 10.92
CA VAL A 57 -1.51 2.61 10.93
C VAL A 57 -1.73 1.81 9.65
N VAL A 58 -2.09 0.54 9.80
CA VAL A 58 -2.45 -0.35 8.69
C VAL A 58 -3.90 -0.76 8.82
N ILE A 59 -4.67 -0.51 7.77
CA ILE A 59 -6.10 -0.82 7.71
C ILE A 59 -6.31 -1.97 6.73
N GLY A 60 -6.91 -3.05 7.20
CA GLY A 60 -7.21 -4.23 6.41
C GLY A 60 -8.66 -4.66 6.50
N LYS A 61 -9.08 -5.50 5.55
CA LYS A 61 -10.31 -6.27 5.63
C LYS A 61 -9.97 -7.70 5.96
N GLN A 62 -10.60 -8.25 7.00
CA GLN A 62 -10.37 -9.65 7.35
C GLN A 62 -10.64 -10.53 6.12
N SER A 63 -9.62 -11.29 5.74
CA SER A 63 -9.68 -12.16 4.57
C SER A 63 -10.47 -13.40 4.95
N LEU A 64 -11.33 -13.83 4.04
CA LEU A 64 -12.01 -15.10 4.18
C LEU A 64 -11.25 -16.13 3.37
N TYR A 65 -10.64 -17.09 4.05
CA TYR A 65 -10.47 -18.39 3.43
C TYR A 65 -11.88 -18.93 3.15
N ASN A 66 -12.23 -19.18 1.89
CA ASN A 66 -13.48 -19.82 1.43
C ASN A 66 -14.75 -18.98 1.17
N ILE A 67 -14.69 -17.68 0.86
CA ILE A 67 -15.87 -16.96 0.28
C ILE A 67 -15.57 -16.46 -1.14
N GLY A 68 -15.38 -17.41 -2.05
CA GLY A 68 -15.38 -17.18 -3.51
C GLY A 68 -14.38 -16.14 -4.02
N LYS A 69 -14.58 -15.67 -5.25
CA LYS A 69 -13.67 -14.77 -5.99
C LYS A 69 -13.40 -13.40 -5.34
N LEU A 70 -14.14 -13.01 -4.29
CA LEU A 70 -14.08 -11.68 -3.68
C LEU A 70 -13.26 -11.61 -2.39
N ALA A 71 -13.02 -12.75 -1.73
CA ALA A 71 -12.23 -12.84 -0.52
C ALA A 71 -11.21 -13.97 -0.71
N GLY A 72 -9.95 -13.60 -0.92
CA GLY A 72 -8.88 -14.57 -1.17
C GLY A 72 -8.33 -14.60 -2.60
N ARG A 73 -8.63 -13.58 -3.43
CA ARG A 73 -7.99 -13.42 -4.75
C ARG A 73 -6.46 -13.53 -4.68
N TRP A 74 -5.88 -13.03 -3.58
CA TRP A 74 -4.45 -13.01 -3.31
C TRP A 74 -3.99 -14.05 -2.29
N ALA A 75 -4.92 -14.76 -1.65
CA ALA A 75 -4.61 -15.57 -0.48
C ALA A 75 -3.72 -16.75 -0.83
N HIS A 76 -4.00 -17.44 -1.95
CA HIS A 76 -3.18 -18.55 -2.40
C HIS A 76 -1.74 -18.10 -2.70
N ALA A 77 -1.57 -17.04 -3.50
CA ALA A 77 -0.25 -16.50 -3.83
C ALA A 77 0.50 -16.00 -2.58
N THR A 78 -0.21 -15.39 -1.61
CA THR A 78 0.36 -14.98 -0.33
C THR A 78 0.83 -16.18 0.48
N GLU A 79 0.06 -17.26 0.51
CA GLU A 79 0.44 -18.48 1.22
C GLU A 79 1.61 -19.19 0.54
N VAL A 80 1.65 -19.24 -0.79
CA VAL A 80 2.80 -19.73 -1.56
C VAL A 80 4.05 -18.90 -1.25
N ALA A 81 3.94 -17.57 -1.25
CA ALA A 81 5.06 -16.67 -1.00
C ALA A 81 5.62 -16.77 0.43
N LEU A 82 4.73 -16.88 1.42
CA LEU A 82 5.10 -16.76 2.83
C LEU A 82 5.20 -18.09 3.57
N GLY A 83 4.59 -19.16 3.06
CA GLY A 83 4.36 -20.40 3.82
C GLY A 83 3.35 -20.26 4.95
N LEU A 84 2.60 -19.16 4.98
CA LEU A 84 1.70 -18.78 6.06
C LEU A 84 0.38 -18.28 5.48
N PRO A 85 -0.74 -18.50 6.18
CA PRO A 85 -2.04 -18.07 5.70
C PRO A 85 -2.14 -16.54 5.63
N GLN A 86 -2.87 -16.04 4.62
CA GLN A 86 -3.30 -14.65 4.56
C GLN A 86 -4.25 -14.34 5.72
N VAL A 87 -3.93 -13.29 6.47
CA VAL A 87 -4.69 -12.81 7.64
C VAL A 87 -5.78 -11.81 7.21
N ALA A 88 -5.42 -10.89 6.33
CA ALA A 88 -6.31 -9.85 5.84
C ALA A 88 -5.94 -9.45 4.42
N ASP A 89 -6.93 -8.88 3.72
CA ASP A 89 -6.71 -8.08 2.52
C ASP A 89 -6.37 -6.66 2.93
N PHE A 90 -5.14 -6.25 2.67
CA PHE A 90 -4.60 -4.94 2.95
C PHE A 90 -4.63 -4.00 1.75
N MET A 91 -5.05 -4.49 0.58
CA MET A 91 -5.19 -3.70 -0.65
C MET A 91 -6.54 -2.94 -0.65
N PHE A 92 -6.73 -2.09 0.38
CA PHE A 92 -8.05 -1.55 0.69
C PHE A 92 -8.10 -0.07 1.06
N ASN A 93 -7.09 0.44 1.75
CA ASN A 93 -7.08 1.82 2.23
C ASN A 93 -5.72 2.46 1.95
N PHE A 94 -5.75 3.70 1.49
CA PHE A 94 -4.55 4.44 1.10
C PHE A 94 -4.38 5.72 1.93
N PRO A 95 -3.14 6.23 2.07
CA PRO A 95 -1.89 5.59 1.69
C PRO A 95 -1.61 4.35 2.54
N ILE A 96 -0.93 3.37 1.94
CA ILE A 96 -0.46 2.18 2.64
C ILE A 96 0.94 2.47 3.15
N LEU A 97 1.14 2.38 4.47
CA LEU A 97 2.42 2.67 5.09
C LEU A 97 3.18 1.39 5.40
N ILE A 98 4.40 1.27 4.89
CA ILE A 98 5.27 0.12 5.08
C ILE A 98 6.64 0.61 5.51
N LYS A 99 7.17 0.09 6.63
CA LYS A 99 8.53 0.38 7.05
C LYS A 99 9.53 -0.15 6.02
N ARG A 100 10.53 0.65 5.68
CA ARG A 100 11.51 0.37 4.62
C ARG A 100 12.24 -0.97 4.81
N ASN A 101 12.60 -1.29 6.06
CA ASN A 101 13.29 -2.55 6.39
C ASN A 101 12.48 -3.81 6.04
N VAL A 102 11.14 -3.71 6.01
CA VAL A 102 10.25 -4.84 5.71
C VAL A 102 10.38 -5.32 4.27
N PHE A 103 10.62 -4.42 3.30
CA PHE A 103 10.76 -4.79 1.89
C PHE A 103 11.93 -5.76 1.66
N GLY A 104 13.12 -5.44 2.17
CA GLY A 104 14.26 -6.34 2.10
C GLY A 104 14.05 -7.64 2.87
N ALA A 105 13.37 -7.58 4.02
CA ALA A 105 13.10 -8.74 4.86
C ALA A 105 12.13 -9.73 4.18
N VAL A 106 11.04 -9.25 3.59
CA VAL A 106 10.08 -10.12 2.88
C VAL A 106 10.67 -10.72 1.62
N ARG A 107 11.48 -9.98 0.84
CA ARG A 107 12.19 -10.55 -0.32
C ARG A 107 13.08 -11.72 0.09
N ARG A 108 13.84 -11.58 1.19
CA ARG A 108 14.68 -12.66 1.74
C ARG A 108 13.84 -13.84 2.24
N HIS A 109 12.75 -13.57 2.95
CA HIS A 109 11.84 -14.62 3.44
C HIS A 109 11.28 -15.45 2.28
N ILE A 110 10.78 -14.79 1.24
CA ILE A 110 10.25 -15.45 0.04
C ILE A 110 11.30 -16.34 -0.61
N SER A 111 12.53 -15.83 -0.79
CA SER A 111 13.64 -16.61 -1.34
C SER A 111 13.99 -17.84 -0.51
N GLN A 112 13.99 -17.70 0.82
CA GLN A 112 14.27 -18.81 1.75
C GLN A 112 13.14 -19.85 1.71
N GLN A 113 11.90 -19.39 1.76
CA GLN A 113 10.71 -20.25 1.77
C GLN A 113 10.59 -21.09 0.49
N LEU A 114 10.88 -20.50 -0.66
CA LEU A 114 10.81 -21.18 -1.96
C LEU A 114 12.15 -21.77 -2.40
N ASN A 115 13.18 -21.68 -1.56
CA ASN A 115 14.54 -22.18 -1.81
C ASN A 115 15.10 -21.76 -3.17
N THR A 116 14.94 -20.49 -3.52
CA THR A 116 15.37 -19.93 -4.82
C THR A 116 15.63 -18.42 -4.73
N THR A 117 16.15 -17.81 -5.80
CA THR A 117 16.34 -16.34 -5.84
C THR A 117 15.00 -15.62 -5.83
N PHE A 118 14.96 -14.35 -5.40
CA PHE A 118 13.70 -13.59 -5.39
C PHE A 118 13.07 -13.49 -6.78
N ASP A 119 13.89 -13.35 -7.82
CA ASP A 119 13.41 -13.26 -9.21
C ASP A 119 12.70 -14.54 -9.66
N GLU A 120 13.25 -15.70 -9.31
CA GLU A 120 12.64 -16.98 -9.64
C GLU A 120 11.43 -17.27 -8.75
N ALA A 121 11.51 -16.94 -7.47
CA ALA A 121 10.38 -17.01 -6.55
C ALA A 121 9.20 -16.16 -7.03
N PHE A 122 9.45 -14.95 -7.53
CA PHE A 122 8.41 -14.09 -8.08
C PHE A 122 7.73 -14.73 -9.29
N ARG A 123 8.46 -15.43 -10.18
CA ARG A 123 7.85 -16.17 -11.31
C ARG A 123 6.93 -17.29 -10.83
N ILE A 124 7.27 -17.96 -9.72
CA ILE A 124 6.41 -18.98 -9.11
C ILE A 124 5.13 -18.34 -8.56
N ILE A 125 5.26 -17.21 -7.84
CA ILE A 125 4.12 -16.47 -7.27
C ILE A 125 3.22 -15.90 -8.37
N ALA A 126 3.82 -15.37 -9.44
CA ALA A 126 3.13 -14.75 -10.56
C ALA A 126 2.64 -15.73 -11.64
N LYS A 127 2.66 -17.05 -11.34
CA LYS A 127 2.29 -18.09 -12.30
C LYS A 127 0.84 -17.94 -12.80
N ASP A 128 -0.06 -17.57 -11.90
CA ASP A 128 -1.47 -17.33 -12.21
C ASP A 128 -1.70 -15.81 -12.37
N PRO A 129 -1.98 -15.32 -13.60
CA PRO A 129 -2.13 -13.89 -13.86
C PRO A 129 -3.19 -13.23 -12.98
N ASP A 130 -2.88 -12.04 -12.49
CA ASP A 130 -3.75 -11.22 -11.63
C ASP A 130 -4.33 -11.94 -10.40
N SER A 131 -3.60 -12.92 -9.84
CA SER A 131 -3.97 -13.69 -8.64
C SER A 131 -3.06 -13.43 -7.44
N TYR A 132 -2.19 -12.43 -7.52
CA TYR A 132 -1.27 -12.04 -6.46
C TYR A 132 -1.21 -10.52 -6.32
N CYS A 133 -0.85 -10.04 -5.13
CA CYS A 133 -0.71 -8.61 -4.88
C CYS A 133 0.49 -8.38 -3.94
N GLN A 134 1.45 -7.57 -4.40
CA GLN A 134 2.67 -7.26 -3.66
C GLN A 134 2.38 -6.65 -2.28
N ILE A 135 1.44 -5.70 -2.20
CA ILE A 135 1.05 -5.08 -0.93
C ILE A 135 0.52 -6.12 0.05
N ASN A 136 -0.33 -7.04 -0.43
CA ASN A 136 -0.89 -8.08 0.42
C ASN A 136 0.19 -9.03 0.93
N ILE A 137 1.12 -9.44 0.09
CA ILE A 137 2.24 -10.30 0.51
C ILE A 137 3.09 -9.57 1.56
N ILE A 138 3.48 -8.32 1.31
CA ILE A 138 4.33 -7.53 2.20
C ILE A 138 3.67 -7.31 3.57
N LEU A 139 2.39 -6.91 3.61
CA LEU A 139 1.73 -6.61 4.88
C LEU A 139 1.28 -7.85 5.64
N ASN A 140 1.00 -8.97 4.96
CA ASN A 140 0.83 -10.25 5.66
C ASN A 140 2.16 -10.75 6.24
N TYR A 141 3.29 -10.54 5.55
CA TYR A 141 4.61 -10.78 6.16
C TYR A 141 4.84 -9.89 7.39
N ALA A 142 4.56 -8.58 7.27
CA ALA A 142 4.68 -7.65 8.39
C ALA A 142 3.77 -8.05 9.57
N TRP A 143 2.57 -8.56 9.31
CA TRP A 143 1.68 -9.08 10.34
C TRP A 143 2.30 -10.25 11.11
N HIS A 144 2.95 -11.18 10.43
CA HIS A 144 3.50 -12.40 11.04
C HIS A 144 4.84 -12.14 11.74
N PHE A 145 5.69 -11.27 11.21
CA PHE A 145 7.08 -11.11 11.68
C PHE A 145 7.42 -9.73 12.27
N HIS A 146 6.60 -8.71 11.98
CA HIS A 146 6.79 -7.32 12.43
C HIS A 146 5.53 -6.79 13.13
N ARG A 147 4.72 -7.66 13.74
CA ARG A 147 3.37 -7.34 14.20
C ARG A 147 3.32 -6.11 15.10
N ASP A 148 4.24 -6.01 16.04
CA ASP A 148 4.24 -4.98 17.07
C ASP A 148 4.74 -3.62 16.56
N GLU A 149 5.33 -3.58 15.36
CA GLU A 149 5.84 -2.37 14.72
C GLU A 149 4.75 -1.52 14.06
N TYR A 150 3.52 -2.04 13.98
CA TYR A 150 2.38 -1.41 13.32
C TYR A 150 1.18 -1.33 14.25
N LYS A 151 0.30 -0.38 13.97
CA LYS A 151 -1.04 -0.32 14.55
C LYS A 151 -2.06 -0.86 13.56
N TRP A 152 -2.65 -2.00 13.88
CA TRP A 152 -3.56 -2.70 12.97
C TRP A 152 -5.01 -2.39 13.25
N HIS A 153 -5.76 -2.08 12.18
CA HIS A 153 -7.21 -1.91 12.21
C HIS A 153 -7.84 -2.78 11.13
N LEU A 154 -8.46 -3.89 11.53
CA LEU A 154 -9.08 -4.85 10.64
C LEU A 154 -10.61 -4.70 10.71
N SER A 155 -11.30 -4.54 9.58
CA SER A 155 -12.77 -4.66 9.55
C SER A 155 -13.20 -6.07 9.17
N SER A 156 -14.27 -6.56 9.80
CA SER A 156 -15.01 -7.74 9.32
C SER A 156 -15.77 -7.40 8.04
N MET A 157 -15.86 -8.35 7.11
CA MET A 157 -16.76 -8.25 5.97
C MET A 157 -18.13 -8.86 6.30
N PRO A 158 -19.25 -8.32 5.82
CA PRO A 158 -20.55 -8.99 5.95
C PRO A 158 -20.47 -10.42 5.42
N GLY A 159 -20.88 -11.39 6.23
CA GLY A 159 -20.78 -12.82 5.91
C GLY A 159 -19.44 -13.47 6.27
N SER A 160 -18.51 -12.74 6.91
CA SER A 160 -17.24 -13.32 7.34
C SER A 160 -17.43 -14.44 8.36
N LYS A 161 -16.99 -15.66 8.02
CA LYS A 161 -16.91 -16.80 8.93
C LYS A 161 -15.44 -17.12 9.17
N GLY A 162 -14.95 -16.89 10.39
CA GLY A 162 -13.58 -17.14 10.81
C GLY A 162 -13.33 -16.61 12.22
N PRO A 163 -12.30 -17.09 12.94
CA PRO A 163 -11.97 -16.57 14.25
C PRO A 163 -11.69 -15.07 14.15
N MET A 164 -12.40 -14.28 14.95
CA MET A 164 -12.17 -12.85 15.02
C MET A 164 -10.81 -12.60 15.66
N ILE A 165 -9.99 -11.73 15.06
CA ILE A 165 -8.72 -11.32 15.65
C ILE A 165 -9.01 -10.24 16.69
N ASN A 166 -9.08 -10.63 17.95
CA ASN A 166 -9.41 -9.73 19.05
C ASN A 166 -8.52 -8.48 19.07
N GLY A 167 -9.13 -7.32 19.32
CA GLY A 167 -8.42 -6.05 19.52
C GLY A 167 -8.11 -5.22 18.26
N THR A 168 -8.40 -5.73 17.06
CA THR A 168 -8.12 -5.00 15.79
C THR A 168 -9.35 -4.38 15.12
N TYR A 169 -10.57 -4.59 15.63
CA TYR A 169 -11.81 -4.16 14.96
C TYR A 169 -12.25 -2.75 15.31
N ASN A 170 -11.52 -1.73 14.84
CA ASN A 170 -11.94 -0.33 14.94
C ASN A 170 -11.39 0.45 13.74
N VAL A 171 -11.96 0.29 12.54
CA VAL A 171 -11.46 1.06 11.38
C VAL A 171 -11.77 2.54 11.57
N PRO A 172 -10.76 3.43 11.63
CA PRO A 172 -10.99 4.86 11.78
C PRO A 172 -11.83 5.39 10.62
N ALA A 173 -12.84 6.20 10.95
CA ALA A 173 -13.58 7.01 9.99
C ALA A 173 -13.28 8.48 10.30
N PRO A 174 -12.99 9.32 9.29
CA PRO A 174 -13.03 9.03 7.86
C PRO A 174 -11.77 8.33 7.33
N ARG A 175 -11.89 7.72 6.14
CA ARG A 175 -10.74 7.15 5.43
C ARG A 175 -9.98 8.22 4.65
N VAL A 176 -8.67 8.03 4.56
CA VAL A 176 -7.78 8.97 3.89
C VAL A 176 -7.99 8.89 2.37
N ALA A 177 -7.81 7.71 1.76
CA ALA A 177 -8.03 7.50 0.34
C ALA A 177 -8.55 6.09 0.02
N GLN A 178 -9.27 5.95 -1.11
CA GLN A 178 -9.87 4.70 -1.59
C GLN A 178 -9.78 4.62 -3.12
N HIS A 179 -9.76 3.40 -3.68
CA HIS A 179 -9.87 3.21 -5.14
C HIS A 179 -11.12 3.88 -5.70
N ALA A 180 -10.97 4.63 -6.79
CA ALA A 180 -12.04 5.35 -7.48
C ALA A 180 -13.17 4.40 -7.93
N ARG A 181 -12.81 3.18 -8.36
CA ARG A 181 -13.78 2.14 -8.76
C ARG A 181 -14.72 1.72 -7.63
N GLY A 182 -14.30 1.85 -6.38
CA GLY A 182 -15.10 1.50 -5.20
C GLY A 182 -16.10 2.58 -4.80
N LEU A 183 -16.10 3.75 -5.45
CA LEU A 183 -16.92 4.90 -5.10
C LEU A 183 -18.12 5.01 -6.06
N TYR A 184 -19.30 5.32 -5.52
CA TYR A 184 -20.46 5.64 -6.36
C TYR A 184 -20.19 6.93 -7.16
N ARG A 185 -20.77 7.05 -8.36
CA ARG A 185 -20.56 8.23 -9.24
C ARG A 185 -20.87 9.56 -8.54
N SER A 186 -21.90 9.59 -7.69
CA SER A 186 -22.26 10.74 -6.85
C SER A 186 -21.22 11.05 -5.77
N GLN A 187 -20.59 10.01 -5.21
CA GLN A 187 -19.50 10.17 -4.25
C GLN A 187 -18.24 10.67 -4.93
N ILE A 188 -17.88 10.16 -6.11
CA ILE A 188 -16.73 10.64 -6.90
C ILE A 188 -16.88 12.14 -7.19
N GLN A 189 -18.05 12.59 -7.63
CA GLN A 189 -18.30 14.02 -7.88
C GLN A 189 -18.12 14.88 -6.62
N ASN A 190 -18.62 14.42 -5.48
CA ASN A 190 -18.45 15.12 -4.21
C ASN A 190 -17.00 15.11 -3.73
N TYR A 191 -16.28 13.99 -3.84
CA TYR A 191 -14.89 13.89 -3.41
C TYR A 191 -13.92 14.64 -4.32
N VAL A 192 -14.13 14.60 -5.63
CA VAL A 192 -13.37 15.45 -6.56
C VAL A 192 -13.61 16.92 -6.23
N ARG A 193 -14.85 17.31 -5.93
CA ARG A 193 -15.19 18.70 -5.55
C ARG A 193 -14.58 19.10 -4.22
N THR A 194 -14.70 18.28 -3.18
CA THR A 194 -14.17 18.53 -1.83
C THR A 194 -12.64 18.50 -1.84
N GLY A 195 -12.03 17.51 -2.49
CA GLY A 195 -10.58 17.41 -2.67
C GLY A 195 -10.03 18.59 -3.46
N TYR A 196 -10.68 18.99 -4.56
CA TYR A 196 -10.34 20.19 -5.32
C TYR A 196 -10.46 21.48 -4.50
N CYS A 197 -11.54 21.64 -3.71
CA CYS A 197 -11.73 22.82 -2.86
C CYS A 197 -10.67 22.91 -1.75
N HIS A 198 -10.38 21.82 -1.05
CA HIS A 198 -9.32 21.82 -0.03
C HIS A 198 -7.94 22.01 -0.64
N ALA A 199 -7.72 21.45 -1.83
CA ALA A 199 -6.51 21.65 -2.58
C ALA A 199 -6.30 23.11 -3.02
N CYS A 200 -7.32 23.73 -3.61
CA CYS A 200 -7.33 25.14 -3.95
C CYS A 200 -7.02 26.03 -2.74
N VAL A 201 -7.61 25.72 -1.57
CA VAL A 201 -7.40 26.49 -0.34
C VAL A 201 -5.98 26.30 0.19
N ALA A 202 -5.44 25.07 0.16
CA ALA A 202 -4.12 24.76 0.66
C ALA A 202 -2.98 25.24 -0.26
N SER A 203 -3.18 25.22 -1.58
CA SER A 203 -2.17 25.62 -2.57
C SER A 203 -2.24 27.09 -2.98
N GLY A 204 -3.35 27.78 -2.68
CA GLY A 204 -3.65 29.11 -3.23
C GLY A 204 -3.84 29.14 -4.75
N ASN A 205 -3.85 27.97 -5.42
CA ASN A 205 -3.93 27.88 -6.88
C ASN A 205 -4.64 26.58 -7.32
N CYS A 206 -5.75 26.75 -8.02
CA CYS A 206 -6.73 25.69 -8.29
C CYS A 206 -6.37 24.70 -9.42
N ILE A 207 -5.25 24.87 -10.11
CA ILE A 207 -5.05 24.21 -11.41
C ILE A 207 -4.41 22.80 -11.31
N ASN A 208 -3.83 22.38 -10.18
CA ASN A 208 -3.04 21.12 -10.06
C ASN A 208 -3.37 20.24 -8.82
N ALA A 209 -4.65 20.12 -8.48
CA ALA A 209 -5.12 19.89 -7.11
C ALA A 209 -4.91 18.53 -6.42
N THR A 210 -4.72 17.39 -7.07
CA THR A 210 -4.84 16.09 -6.34
C THR A 210 -3.57 15.62 -5.62
N ALA A 211 -2.37 15.97 -6.11
CA ALA A 211 -1.11 15.62 -5.45
C ALA A 211 -0.44 16.83 -4.75
N GLN A 212 -0.56 18.03 -5.32
CA GLN A 212 0.14 19.22 -4.81
C GLN A 212 -0.47 19.80 -3.51
N ALA A 213 -1.73 19.47 -3.21
CA ALA A 213 -2.44 19.92 -2.00
C ALA A 213 -2.08 19.18 -0.72
N LEU A 214 -1.59 17.95 -0.86
CA LEU A 214 -1.12 17.13 0.27
C LEU A 214 0.24 17.60 0.78
N MET A 215 0.92 18.44 -0.02
CA MET A 215 2.33 18.77 0.16
C MET A 215 2.62 19.57 1.43
N PRO A 216 1.90 20.65 1.79
CA PRO A 216 2.25 21.43 2.98
C PRO A 216 2.10 20.63 4.28
N THR A 217 1.14 19.70 4.33
CA THR A 217 0.93 18.84 5.50
C THR A 217 2.03 17.79 5.58
N LEU A 218 2.38 17.10 4.48
CA LEU A 218 3.44 16.08 4.42
C LEU A 218 4.87 16.65 4.55
N ASN A 219 5.04 17.96 4.41
CA ASN A 219 6.31 18.71 4.55
C ASN A 219 6.97 18.60 5.94
N GLN A 220 6.16 18.38 6.96
CA GLN A 220 6.62 18.23 8.35
C GLN A 220 7.23 16.84 8.65
N TRP A 221 7.24 15.92 7.69
CA TRP A 221 7.41 14.49 7.92
C TRP A 221 8.72 14.03 7.29
N ARG A 222 9.83 14.24 8.01
CA ARG A 222 11.19 13.96 7.50
C ARG A 222 11.51 12.48 7.20
N HIS A 223 10.54 11.57 7.39
CA HIS A 223 10.76 10.13 7.35
C HIS A 223 9.80 9.36 6.43
N VAL A 224 8.98 10.04 5.61
CA VAL A 224 7.99 9.40 4.72
C VAL A 224 8.15 9.85 3.27
N VAL A 225 8.21 8.90 2.33
CA VAL A 225 8.11 9.18 0.89
C VAL A 225 6.85 8.53 0.31
N LEU A 226 6.10 9.31 -0.46
CA LEU A 226 4.94 8.86 -1.19
C LEU A 226 5.36 8.35 -2.58
N LEU A 227 5.04 7.10 -2.88
CA LEU A 227 5.24 6.50 -4.20
C LEU A 227 3.88 6.25 -4.85
N ASN A 228 3.68 6.83 -6.03
CA ASN A 228 2.50 6.61 -6.86
C ASN A 228 2.80 5.53 -7.91
N TRP A 229 1.94 4.50 -7.98
CA TRP A 229 2.12 3.37 -8.87
C TRP A 229 1.04 3.32 -9.95
N ASP A 230 1.45 3.12 -11.20
CA ASP A 230 0.54 2.91 -12.32
C ASP A 230 0.56 1.49 -12.89
N HIS A 231 -0.43 1.18 -13.72
CA HIS A 231 -0.52 -0.13 -14.39
C HIS A 231 0.58 -0.39 -15.43
N THR A 232 1.52 0.54 -15.66
CA THR A 232 2.67 0.32 -16.56
C THR A 232 3.94 -0.08 -15.81
N GLY A 233 3.90 -0.11 -14.48
CA GLY A 233 5.03 -0.50 -13.66
C GLY A 233 6.05 0.60 -13.43
N HIS A 234 5.71 1.85 -13.77
CA HIS A 234 6.59 3.00 -13.62
C HIS A 234 6.22 3.77 -12.35
N VAL A 235 7.22 4.05 -11.51
CA VAL A 235 7.09 5.07 -10.46
C VAL A 235 7.11 6.41 -11.19
N TRP A 236 5.95 7.06 -11.29
CA TRP A 236 5.82 8.30 -12.07
C TRP A 236 6.45 9.50 -11.39
N ASP A 237 6.57 9.46 -10.06
CA ASP A 237 7.23 10.49 -9.28
C ASP A 237 7.81 9.85 -8.02
N GLU A 238 9.13 9.75 -7.92
CA GLU A 238 9.73 10.00 -6.60
C GLU A 238 9.40 11.46 -6.32
N ALA A 239 8.37 11.73 -5.52
CA ALA A 239 8.33 13.02 -4.85
C ALA A 239 9.52 13.02 -3.89
N ARG A 240 10.74 13.31 -4.40
CA ARG A 240 11.94 13.53 -3.60
C ARG A 240 11.68 14.76 -2.78
N TRP A 241 11.17 14.48 -1.61
CA TRP A 241 10.90 15.40 -0.55
C TRP A 241 12.21 15.74 0.16
N MET A 242 13.14 16.33 -0.60
CA MET A 242 14.29 17.00 -0.03
C MET A 242 13.78 18.29 0.60
N GLY A 243 13.41 18.20 1.88
CA GLY A 243 13.61 19.34 2.76
C GLY A 243 15.05 19.78 2.55
N LYS A 244 15.25 20.94 1.91
CA LYS A 244 16.57 21.57 1.88
C LYS A 244 17.06 21.63 3.32
N THR A 245 18.03 20.80 3.65
CA THR A 245 18.99 21.10 4.71
C THR A 245 19.76 22.33 4.23
N GLY A 246 19.21 23.49 4.53
CA GLY A 246 19.92 24.76 4.52
C GLY A 246 20.01 25.24 5.96
N SER A 247 21.00 24.73 6.69
CA SER A 247 21.53 25.40 7.88
C SER A 247 22.78 26.17 7.45
N ALA A 248 22.65 27.49 7.36
CA ALA A 248 23.64 28.54 7.63
C ALA A 248 23.00 29.88 7.25
#